data_AF-A0AB34BLX6-F1
#
_entry.id   AF-A0AB34BLX6-F1
#
_cell.length_a   1.000
_cell.length_b   1.000
_cell.length_c   1.000
_cell.angle_alpha   90.00
_cell.angle_beta   90.00
_cell.angle_gamma   90.00
#
_symmetry.space_group_name_H-M   'P 1'
#
loop_
_entity.id
_entity.type
_entity.pdbx_description
1 polymer ?
#
loop_
_entity_poly.entity_id
_entity_poly.type
_entity_poly.pdbx_seq_one_letter_code
_entity_poly.pdbx_strand_id
1 'polypeptide(L)'
;RKLTFDRMIPPHGLEVTYDKTVHVIFPAEVRYVDLGSPDLIAGKADGAENIIRVKATVRNFPNETNMSVITEDGSFYTFSAPIIGA
;
A
#
# COMPACT_ATOMS: atom_id res chain seq x y z
N ARG A 1 -18.07 14.44 -3.36
CA ARG A 1 -18.37 13.88 -2.02
C ARG A 1 -17.21 14.26 -1.11
N LYS A 2 -17.43 14.98 0.00
CA LYS A 2 -16.38 15.31 0.98
C LYS A 2 -15.92 14.01 1.64
N LEU A 3 -14.63 13.70 1.59
CA LEU A 3 -14.02 12.68 2.45
C LEU A 3 -14.13 13.19 3.89
N THR A 4 -14.92 12.53 4.72
CA THR A 4 -15.08 12.87 6.13
C THR A 4 -13.93 12.22 6.92
N PHE A 5 -13.36 12.96 7.87
CA PHE A 5 -12.14 12.58 8.62
C PHE A 5 -12.35 11.40 9.60
N ASP A 6 -13.60 10.98 9.82
CA ASP A 6 -14.01 9.80 10.58
C ASP A 6 -13.62 8.47 9.91
N ARG A 7 -13.13 8.51 8.66
CA ARG A 7 -12.60 7.33 7.94
C ARG A 7 -11.08 7.37 7.75
N MET A 8 -10.38 8.35 8.34
CA MET A 8 -8.93 8.45 8.20
C MET A 8 -8.24 7.48 9.17
N ILE A 9 -7.79 6.36 8.63
CA ILE A 9 -6.98 5.39 9.36
C ILE A 9 -5.55 5.96 9.47
N PRO A 10 -4.94 6.05 10.67
CA PRO A 10 -3.55 6.48 10.82
C PRO A 10 -2.63 5.67 9.91
N PRO A 11 -1.60 6.28 9.29
CA PRO A 11 -0.70 5.54 8.41
C PRO A 11 -0.14 4.30 9.12
N HIS A 12 -0.50 3.13 8.61
CA HIS A 12 0.09 1.88 9.09
C HIS A 12 1.46 1.71 8.44
N GLY A 13 2.48 1.39 9.24
CA GLY A 13 3.80 1.05 8.72
C GLY A 13 3.72 -0.22 7.88
N LEU A 14 4.13 -0.15 6.62
CA LEU A 14 4.20 -1.26 5.70
C LEU A 14 5.65 -1.70 5.57
N GLU A 15 5.97 -2.87 6.12
CA GLU A 15 7.33 -3.40 6.08
C GLU A 15 7.71 -4.03 4.74
N VAL A 16 8.10 -3.20 3.78
CA VAL A 16 8.52 -3.63 2.44
C VAL A 16 10.03 -3.84 2.35
N THR A 17 10.43 -4.90 1.64
CA THR A 17 11.85 -5.19 1.34
C THR A 17 12.00 -5.70 -0.09
N TYR A 18 13.23 -5.75 -0.58
CA TYR A 18 13.53 -6.30 -1.90
C TYR A 18 13.42 -7.83 -1.97
N ASP A 19 13.54 -8.54 -0.85
CA ASP A 19 13.55 -10.02 -0.88
C ASP A 19 12.20 -10.62 -0.44
N LYS A 20 11.29 -9.82 0.16
CA LYS A 20 9.97 -10.29 0.63
C LYS A 20 8.82 -9.51 -0.01
N THR A 21 7.73 -10.20 -0.33
CA THR A 21 6.47 -9.58 -0.78
C THR A 21 5.48 -9.54 0.39
N VAL A 22 4.94 -8.35 0.68
CA VAL A 22 3.88 -8.18 1.68
C VAL A 22 2.52 -8.26 1.00
N HIS A 23 1.55 -8.90 1.64
CA HIS A 23 0.16 -8.95 1.17
C HIS A 23 -0.70 -8.12 2.12
N VAL A 24 -1.42 -7.16 1.56
CA VAL A 24 -2.39 -6.34 2.29
C VAL A 24 -3.79 -6.76 1.83
N ILE A 25 -4.63 -7.16 2.79
CA ILE A 25 -6.00 -7.62 2.54
C ILE A 25 -6.96 -6.52 2.94
N PHE A 26 -7.86 -6.17 2.03
CA PHE A 26 -8.91 -5.18 2.22
C PHE A 26 -10.28 -5.85 2.39
N PRO A 27 -11.23 -5.23 3.12
CA PRO A 27 -12.59 -5.76 3.24
C PRO A 27 -13.41 -5.74 1.94
N ALA A 28 -13.03 -4.89 0.98
CA ALA A 28 -13.72 -4.70 -0.30
C ALA A 28 -12.73 -4.70 -1.48
N GLU A 29 -13.25 -4.83 -2.72
CA GLU A 29 -12.43 -4.78 -3.93
C GLU A 29 -11.63 -3.48 -4.01
N VAL A 30 -10.35 -3.59 -4.40
CA VAL A 30 -9.47 -2.45 -4.66
C VAL A 30 -9.75 -1.87 -6.04
N ARG A 31 -10.08 -0.58 -6.09
CA ARG A 31 -10.36 0.16 -7.32
C ARG A 31 -9.19 1.04 -7.77
N TYR A 32 -8.37 1.49 -6.83
CA TYR A 32 -7.23 2.36 -7.13
C TYR A 32 -6.09 2.13 -6.14
N VAL A 33 -4.85 2.21 -6.63
CA VAL A 33 -3.61 2.13 -5.85
C VAL A 33 -2.65 3.20 -6.36
N ASP A 34 -2.07 3.97 -5.44
CA ASP A 34 -0.97 4.88 -5.70
C ASP A 34 0.21 4.49 -4.80
N LEU A 35 1.42 4.49 -5.35
CA LEU A 35 2.63 3.98 -4.69
C LEU A 35 3.63 5.06 -4.26
N GLY A 36 3.34 6.33 -4.55
CA GLY A 36 4.21 7.47 -4.22
C GLY A 36 5.54 7.52 -5.00
N SER A 37 6.24 6.40 -5.13
CA SER A 37 7.55 6.24 -5.77
C SER A 37 7.60 4.99 -6.65
N PRO A 38 8.37 5.00 -7.76
CA PRO A 38 8.70 3.79 -8.53
C PRO A 38 9.57 2.77 -7.75
N ASP A 39 10.08 3.13 -6.57
CA ASP A 39 10.82 2.22 -5.68
C ASP A 39 9.92 1.14 -5.07
N LEU A 40 8.61 1.29 -5.19
CA LEU A 40 7.61 0.26 -4.87
C LEU A 40 7.00 -0.31 -6.14
N ILE A 41 6.73 -1.60 -6.11
CA ILE A 41 5.84 -2.26 -7.05
C ILE A 41 4.68 -2.90 -6.30
N ALA A 42 3.49 -2.75 -6.85
CA ALA A 42 2.31 -3.40 -6.34
C ALA A 42 1.44 -3.97 -7.44
N GLY A 43 0.69 -5.01 -7.10
CA GLY A 43 -0.30 -5.62 -7.98
C GLY A 43 -1.34 -6.37 -7.19
N LYS A 44 -2.53 -6.54 -7.77
CA LYS A 44 -3.56 -7.42 -7.21
C LYS A 44 -3.05 -8.85 -7.16
N ALA A 45 -3.43 -9.58 -6.10
CA ALA A 45 -3.15 -11.00 -6.05
C ALA A 45 -4.03 -11.75 -7.07
N ASP A 46 -3.47 -12.78 -7.70
CA ASP A 46 -4.19 -13.58 -8.69
C ASP A 46 -5.45 -14.20 -8.07
N GLY A 47 -6.61 -13.94 -8.70
CA GLY A 47 -7.91 -14.44 -8.23
C GLY A 47 -8.48 -13.70 -7.01
N ALA A 48 -7.86 -12.62 -6.54
CA ALA A 48 -8.37 -11.82 -5.42
C ALA A 48 -8.32 -10.31 -5.69
N GLU A 49 -9.51 -9.71 -5.84
CA GLU A 49 -9.67 -8.28 -6.14
C GLU A 49 -9.45 -7.36 -4.93
N ASN A 50 -9.45 -7.92 -3.72
CA ASN A 50 -9.31 -7.21 -2.45
C ASN A 50 -7.93 -7.41 -1.80
N ILE A 51 -6.95 -7.99 -2.51
CA ILE A 51 -5.60 -8.24 -1.97
C ILE A 51 -4.56 -7.56 -2.85
N ILE A 52 -3.70 -6.75 -2.24
CA ILE A 52 -2.56 -6.11 -2.91
C ILE A 52 -1.26 -6.74 -2.42
N ARG A 53 -0.45 -7.21 -3.36
CA ARG A 53 0.95 -7.62 -3.14
C ARG A 53 1.83 -6.41 -3.34
N VAL A 54 2.69 -6.10 -2.38
CA VAL A 54 3.64 -4.97 -2.45
C VAL A 54 5.05 -5.45 -2.19
N LYS A 55 6.01 -4.88 -2.91
CA LYS A 55 7.43 -5.20 -2.78
C LYS A 55 8.29 -3.99 -3.15
N ALA A 56 9.49 -3.87 -2.58
CA ALA A 56 10.46 -2.88 -3.07
C ALA A 56 11.10 -3.36 -4.38
N THR A 57 11.33 -2.43 -5.31
CA THR A 57 12.02 -2.69 -6.60
C THR A 57 13.54 -2.49 -6.49
N VAL A 58 14.00 -1.86 -5.42
CA VAL A 58 15.42 -1.56 -5.14
C VAL A 58 15.87 -2.15 -3.80
N ARG A 59 17.14 -2.57 -3.72
CA ARG A 59 17.78 -2.93 -2.45
C ARG A 59 18.15 -1.67 -1.68
N ASN A 60 18.20 -1.74 -0.35
CA ASN A 60 18.56 -0.63 0.55
C ASN A 60 17.67 0.60 0.32
N PHE A 61 16.36 0.39 0.44
CA PHE A 61 15.28 1.36 0.22
C PHE A 61 15.69 2.79 0.64
N PRO A 62 16.02 3.69 -0.31
CA PRO A 62 16.84 4.86 0.00
C PRO A 62 16.05 5.99 0.67
N ASN A 63 14.73 5.99 0.52
CA ASN A 63 13.84 7.05 1.02
C ASN A 63 12.56 6.43 1.58
N GLU A 64 11.95 7.10 2.56
CA GLU A 64 10.57 6.81 2.95
C GLU A 64 9.61 7.18 1.82
N THR A 65 8.57 6.39 1.61
CA THR A 65 7.46 6.68 0.70
C THR A 65 6.15 6.20 1.30
N ASN A 66 5.08 6.11 0.50
CA ASN A 66 3.77 5.71 0.96
C ASN A 66 3.02 4.88 -0.10
N MET A 67 1.97 4.20 0.33
CA MET A 67 0.98 3.60 -0.56
C MET A 67 -0.40 4.06 -0.15
N SER A 68 -1.22 4.49 -1.11
CA SER A 68 -2.63 4.83 -0.90
C SER A 68 -3.53 3.89 -1.69
N VAL A 69 -4.65 3.46 -1.08
CA VAL A 69 -5.60 2.53 -1.70
C VAL A 69 -7.02 3.06 -1.55
N ILE A 70 -7.79 3.02 -2.64
CA ILE A 70 -9.25 3.26 -2.62
C ILE A 70 -9.96 1.97 -2.99
N THR A 71 -10.92 1.58 -2.16
CA THR A 71 -11.78 0.41 -2.39
C THR A 71 -13.14 0.81 -2.96
N GLU A 72 -13.87 -0.16 -3.50
CA GLU A 72 -15.16 0.03 -4.18
C GLU A 72 -16.24 0.67 -3.29
N ASP A 73 -16.24 0.34 -2.01
CA ASP A 73 -17.14 0.90 -0.99
C ASP A 73 -16.81 2.38 -0.64
N GLY A 74 -15.78 2.94 -1.26
CA GLY A 74 -15.31 4.30 -1.07
C GLY A 74 -14.44 4.49 0.17
N SER A 75 -13.92 3.41 0.76
CA SER A 75 -12.93 3.49 1.84
C SER A 75 -11.55 3.90 1.29
N PHE A 76 -10.82 4.70 2.08
CA PHE A 76 -9.48 5.20 1.73
C PHE A 76 -8.48 4.75 2.79
N TYR A 77 -7.39 4.13 2.35
CA TYR A 77 -6.33 3.61 3.20
C TYR A 77 -5.01 4.27 2.82
N THR A 78 -4.19 4.59 3.81
CA THR A 78 -2.83 5.10 3.60
C THR A 78 -1.85 4.30 4.45
N PHE A 79 -0.72 3.96 3.86
CA PHE A 79 0.37 3.21 4.48
C PHE A 79 1.66 4.00 4.30
N SER A 80 2.43 4.19 5.37
CA SER A 80 3.82 4.67 5.25
C SER A 80 4.71 3.46 4.98
N ALA A 81 5.63 3.59 4.02
CA ALA A 81 6.67 2.61 3.74
C ALA A 81 8.01 3.21 4.22
N PRO A 82 8.37 3.01 5.50
CA PRO A 82 9.61 3.54 6.06
C PRO A 82 10.83 2.78 5.53
N ILE A 83 12.00 3.38 5.72
CA ILE A 83 13.29 2.72 5.48
C ILE A 83 13.48 1.60 6.52
N ILE A 84 13.68 0.37 6.06
CA ILE A 84 13.89 -0.80 6.93
C ILE A 84 15.31 -1.33 6.71
N GLY A 85 16.13 -1.22 7.75
CA GLY A 85 17.52 -1.68 7.75
C GLY A 85 18.46 -0.69 7.05
N ALA A 86 19.00 0.24 7.85
CA ALA A 86 20.35 0.73 7.65
C ALA A 86 21.34 -0.26 8.29
#